data_AF-D5MIT6-F1
#
_entry.id   AF-D5MIT6-F1
#
_cell.length_a   1.000
_cell.length_b   1.000
_cell.length_c   1.000
_cell.angle_alpha   90.00
_cell.angle_beta   90.00
_cell.angle_gamma   90.00
#
_symmetry.space_group_name_H-M   'P 1'
#
loop_
_entity.id
_entity.type
_entity.pdbx_description
1 polymer ?
#
loop_
_entity_poly.entity_id
_entity_poly.type
_entity_poly.pdbx_seq_one_letter_code
_entity_poly.pdbx_strand_id
1 'polypeptide(L)' 'MNRSLVIGEWRRAAEALGAAQPCRRDGFYADAVSRAYYAILHAAKAALQLQDKAITNFKATLSPADSDGCSGQPSTRA' A
#
# COMPACT_ATOMS: atom_id res chain seq x y z
N MET A 1 -2.08 8.98 -3.49
CA MET A 1 -2.16 7.56 -3.90
C MET A 1 -1.29 7.37 -5.13
N ASN A 2 -0.35 6.42 -5.15
CA ASN A 2 0.38 6.16 -6.38
C ASN A 2 -0.49 5.25 -7.25
N ARG A 3 -1.46 5.86 -7.93
CA ARG A 3 -2.53 5.18 -8.67
C ARG A 3 -1.97 4.26 -9.76
N SER A 4 -0.85 4.62 -10.37
CA SER A 4 -0.19 3.78 -11.37
C SER A 4 0.38 2.50 -10.77
N LEU A 5 0.94 2.53 -9.55
CA LEU A 5 1.41 1.33 -8.86
C LEU A 5 0.26 0.39 -8.52
N VAL A 6 -0.84 0.93 -7.97
CA VAL A 6 -2.03 0.14 -7.63
C VAL A 6 -2.61 -0.52 -8.89
N ILE A 7 -2.80 0.24 -9.97
CA ILE A 7 -3.31 -0.29 -11.25
C ILE A 7 -2.33 -1.34 -11.81
N GLY A 8 -1.02 -1.09 -11.73
CA GLY A 8 0.00 -2.02 -12.20
C GLY A 8 0.01 -3.35 -11.45
N GLU A 9 -0.17 -3.34 -10.12
CA GLU A 9 -0.31 -4.55 -9.32
C GLU A 9 -1.64 -5.27 -9.61
N TRP A 10 -2.75 -4.54 -9.74
CA TRP A 10 -4.04 -5.12 -10.13
C TRP A 10 -3.99 -5.81 -11.50
N ARG A 11 -3.34 -5.19 -12.48
CA ARG A 11 -3.17 -5.77 -13.81
C ARG A 11 -2.36 -7.06 -13.74
N ARG A 12 -1.24 -7.07 -13.02
CA ARG A 12 -0.40 -8.27 -12.84
C ARG A 12 -1.16 -9.39 -12.12
N ALA A 13 -2.01 -9.05 -11.14
CA ALA A 13 -2.88 -10.01 -10.48
C ALA A 13 -3.87 -10.67 -11.47
N ALA A 14 -4.52 -9.87 -12.31
CA ALA A 14 -5.46 -10.34 -13.31
C ALA A 14 -4.78 -11.23 -14.38
N GLU A 15 -3.59 -10.83 -14.86
CA GLU A 15 -2.81 -11.62 -15.82
C GLU A 15 -2.39 -12.98 -15.23
N ALA A 16 -1.91 -13.00 -13.97
CA ALA A 16 -1.53 -14.23 -13.29
C ALA A 16 -2.72 -15.18 -13.07
N LEU A 17 -3.87 -14.64 -12.65
CA LEU A 17 -5.10 -15.44 -12.50
C LEU A 17 -5.60 -15.96 -13.85
N GLY A 18 -5.58 -15.11 -14.87
CA GLY A 18 -5.93 -15.47 -16.24
C GLY A 18 -5.06 -16.60 -16.78
N ALA A 19 -3.77 -16.63 -16.44
CA ALA A 19 -2.89 -17.74 -16.82
C ALA A 19 -3.08 -19.00 -15.95
N ALA A 20 -3.48 -18.86 -14.68
CA ALA A 20 -3.77 -20.00 -13.81
C ALA A 20 -4.98 -20.82 -14.30
N GLN A 21 -5.96 -20.17 -14.92
CA GLN A 21 -7.20 -20.80 -15.38
C GLN A 21 -6.98 -21.88 -16.47
N PRO A 22 -6.27 -21.61 -17.58
CA PRO A 22 -5.87 -22.63 -18.55
C PRO A 22 -5.05 -23.76 -17.91
N CYS A 23 -4.05 -23.44 -17.08
CA CYS A 23 -3.24 -24.47 -16.44
C CYS A 23 -4.08 -25.43 -15.60
N ARG A 24 -5.08 -24.91 -14.86
CA ARG A 24 -6.03 -25.74 -14.10
C ARG A 24 -6.89 -26.60 -15.04
N ARG A 25 -7.41 -26.02 -16.12
CA ARG A 25 -8.27 -26.72 -17.09
C ARG A 25 -7.53 -27.84 -17.80
N ASP A 26 -6.27 -27.60 -18.13
CA ASP A 26 -5.44 -28.50 -18.95
C ASP A 26 -4.67 -29.53 -18.08
N GLY A 27 -4.90 -29.54 -16.75
CA GLY A 27 -4.34 -30.54 -15.82
C GLY A 27 -2.96 -30.20 -15.25
N PHE A 28 -2.39 -29.04 -15.58
CA PHE A 28 -1.11 -28.55 -15.06
C PHE A 28 -1.27 -27.92 -13.67
N TYR A 29 -1.69 -28.72 -12.68
CA TYR A 29 -2.08 -28.22 -11.36
C TYR A 29 -0.96 -27.51 -10.60
N ALA A 30 0.29 -28.00 -10.67
CA ALA A 30 1.42 -27.34 -10.00
C ALA A 30 1.63 -25.91 -10.53
N ASP A 31 1.60 -25.74 -11.86
CA ASP A 31 1.74 -24.42 -12.48
C ASP A 31 0.51 -23.52 -12.21
N ALA A 32 -0.69 -24.11 -12.19
CA ALA A 32 -1.91 -23.40 -11.82
C ALA A 32 -1.84 -22.85 -10.38
N VAL A 33 -1.36 -23.65 -9.43
CA VAL A 33 -1.20 -23.22 -8.02
C VAL A 33 -0.15 -22.12 -7.91
N SER A 34 1.01 -22.27 -8.57
CA SER A 34 2.04 -21.22 -8.57
C SER A 34 1.53 -19.90 -9.12
N ARG A 35 0.78 -19.92 -10.23
CA ARG A 35 0.20 -18.70 -10.83
C ARG A 35 -0.90 -18.08 -9.97
N ALA A 36 -1.74 -18.90 -9.35
CA ALA A 36 -2.75 -18.43 -8.41
C ALA A 36 -2.12 -17.75 -7.18
N TYR A 37 -1.01 -18.30 -6.67
CA TYR A 37 -0.23 -17.66 -5.61
C TYR A 37 0.25 -16.25 -6.00
N TYR A 38 0.84 -16.10 -7.20
CA TYR A 38 1.27 -14.79 -7.67
C TYR A 38 0.10 -13.81 -7.88
N ALA A 39 -1.05 -14.29 -8.33
CA ALA A 39 -2.25 -13.47 -8.45
C ALA A 39 -2.66 -12.88 -7.09
N ILE A 40 -2.71 -13.72 -6.05
CA ILE A 40 -3.04 -13.31 -4.67
C ILE A 40 -1.99 -12.32 -4.14
N LEU A 41 -0.70 -12.59 -4.36
CA LEU A 41 0.39 -11.71 -3.94
C LEU A 41 0.25 -10.30 -4.53
N HIS A 42 0.00 -10.18 -5.83
CA HIS A 42 -0.18 -8.90 -6.50
C HIS A 42 -1.45 -8.17 -6.03
N ALA A 43 -2.55 -8.89 -5.84
CA ALA A 43 -3.79 -8.32 -5.30
C ALA A 43 -3.59 -7.79 -3.86
N ALA A 44 -2.91 -8.55 -3.01
CA ALA A 44 -2.59 -8.14 -1.64
C ALA A 44 -1.69 -6.90 -1.60
N LYS A 45 -0.66 -6.83 -2.47
CA LYS A 45 0.19 -5.63 -2.62
C LYS A 45 -0.63 -4.40 -3.01
N ALA A 46 -1.54 -4.53 -3.96
CA ALA A 46 -2.42 -3.44 -4.36
C ALA A 46 -3.35 -2.98 -3.22
N ALA A 47 -3.93 -3.93 -2.47
CA ALA A 47 -4.80 -3.64 -1.33
C ALA A 47 -4.03 -2.91 -0.21
N LEU A 48 -2.83 -3.36 0.11
CA LEU A 48 -1.96 -2.70 1.09
C LEU A 48 -1.59 -1.27 0.64
N GLN A 49 -1.25 -1.04 -0.62
CA GLN A 49 -0.98 0.32 -1.13
C GLN A 49 -2.20 1.25 -1.05
N LEU A 50 -3.41 0.68 -1.08
CA LEU A 50 -4.65 1.42 -0.88
C LEU A 50 -4.84 1.76 0.61
N GLN A 51 -4.56 0.82 1.51
CA GLN A 51 -4.72 0.95 2.96
C GLN A 51 -3.62 1.77 3.65
N ASP A 52 -2.38 1.69 3.18
CA ASP A 52 -1.23 2.43 3.75
C ASP A 52 -1.44 3.95 3.64
N LYS A 53 -2.27 4.38 2.67
CA LYS A 53 -2.78 5.77 2.60
C LYS A 53 -3.96 6.07 3.52
N ALA A 54 -4.79 5.08 3.83
CA ALA A 54 -5.82 5.25 4.84
C ALA A 54 -5.20 5.44 6.24
N ILE A 55 -4.10 4.73 6.54
CA ILE A 55 -3.39 4.85 7.83
C ILE A 55 -2.61 6.18 7.94
N THR A 56 -2.00 6.68 6.85
CA THR A 56 -1.34 8.01 6.88
C THR A 56 -2.33 9.17 7.00
N ASN A 57 -3.55 9.04 6.47
CA ASN A 57 -4.61 10.04 6.68
C ASN A 57 -5.11 10.09 8.14
N PHE A 58 -5.04 8.98 8.88
CA PHE A 58 -5.43 8.97 10.30
C PHE A 58 -4.41 9.68 11.19
N LYS A 59 -3.12 9.62 10.84
CA LYS A 59 -2.04 10.28 11.59
C LYS A 59 -2.09 11.82 11.47
N ALA A 60 -2.71 12.35 10.41
CA ALA A 60 -2.87 13.79 10.20
C ALA A 60 -3.92 14.43 11.14
N THR A 61 -4.84 13.64 11.71
CA THR A 61 -5.87 14.15 12.64
C THR A 61 -5.37 14.22 14.09
N LEU A 62 -4.21 13.62 14.40
CA LEU A 62 -3.66 13.53 15.76
C LEU A 62 -2.45 14.44 16.01
N SER A 63 -2.18 15.42 15.15
CA SER A 63 -1.23 16.50 15.50
C SER A 63 -2.01 17.67 16.09
N PRO A 64 -1.95 17.93 17.41
CA PRO A 64 -2.35 19.24 17.93
C PRO A 64 -1.41 20.29 17.35
N ALA A 65 -2.01 21.37 16.86
CA ALA A 65 -1.35 22.57 16.43
C ALA A 65 -0.50 23.16 17.56
N ASP A 66 0.56 23.84 17.15
CA ASP A 66 1.55 24.52 17.96
C ASP A 66 0.97 25.40 19.07
N SER A 67 1.70 25.50 20.19
CA SER A 67 1.76 26.75 20.95
C SER A 67 3.16 26.94 21.53
N ASP A 68 3.94 27.66 20.74
CA ASP A 68 4.89 28.72 21.11
C ASP A 68 6.09 28.41 22.02
N GLY A 69 7.25 28.53 21.37
CA GLY A 69 8.56 28.63 21.99
C GLY A 69 8.66 29.84 22.92
N CYS A 70 9.05 29.57 24.16
CA CYS A 70 9.37 30.57 25.16
C CYS A 70 10.71 31.23 24.78
N SER A 71 10.65 32.37 24.10
CA SER A 71 11.79 33.23 23.81
C SER A 71 12.35 33.82 25.11
N GLY A 72 13.61 33.52 25.44
CA GLY A 72 14.33 34.16 26.54
C GLY A 72 14.53 35.66 26.28
N GLN A 73 14.21 36.50 27.27
CA GLN A 73 14.64 37.89 27.31
C GLN A 73 15.93 38.02 28.15
N PRO A 74 16.92 38.84 27.72
CA PRO A 74 18.06 39.18 28.56
C PRO A 74 17.68 40.32 29.53
N SER A 75 17.84 40.05 30.83
CA SER A 75 17.69 41.05 31.90
C SER A 75 18.98 41.85 32.05
N THR A 76 19.03 43.05 31.46
CA THR A 76 19.97 44.10 31.87
C THR A 76 19.38 44.85 33.06
N ARG A 77 20.08 44.81 34.20
CA ARG A 77 19.85 45.74 35.31
C ARG A 77 21.18 46.40 35.70
N ALA A 78 21.03 47.69 36.01
CA ALA A 78 22.02 48.75 36.14
C ALA A 78 23.08 48.55 37.22
#